data_AF-A0A5U5UUF0-F1
#
_entry.id   AF-A0A5U5UUF0-F1
#
_cell.length_a   1.000
_cell.length_b   1.000
_cell.length_c   1.000
_cell.angle_alpha   90.00
_cell.angle_beta   90.00
_cell.angle_gamma   90.00
#
_symmetry.space_group_name_H-M   'P 1'
#
loop_
_entity.id
_entity.type
_entity.pdbx_description
1 polymer ?
#
loop_
_entity_poly.entity_id
_entity_poly.type
_entity_poly.pdbx_seq_one_letter_code
_entity_poly.pdbx_strand_id
1 'polypeptide(L)'
;MLCRRTFIDQVWINANLVIAYANLLTNNQSYPFNQNGYGAIQAATIDVANQALTFGAIQKGVVLDNAQIRIVNNTVGKDISATLYSEGWYLYIPTQTGAARLERQLQGAIFYWVDGGLIQSIAMSSTAIL
;
A
#
# COMPACT_ATOMS: atom_id res chain seq x y z
N MET A 1 24.35 -4.25 -2.30
CA MET A 1 23.09 -4.75 -2.91
C MET A 1 21.96 -4.49 -1.92
N LEU A 2 21.40 -3.27 -1.94
CA LEU A 2 20.68 -2.65 -0.79
C LEU A 2 19.18 -2.40 -1.05
N CYS A 3 18.67 -2.72 -2.26
CA CYS A 3 17.24 -2.66 -2.63
C CYS A 3 16.46 -3.95 -2.28
N ARG A 4 17.13 -4.95 -1.68
CA ARG A 4 16.59 -6.31 -1.61
C ARG A 4 15.42 -6.46 -0.64
N ARG A 5 15.36 -5.68 0.46
CA ARG A 5 14.30 -5.83 1.47
C ARG A 5 12.97 -5.25 1.01
N THR A 6 12.94 -4.01 0.54
CA THR A 6 11.72 -3.36 0.04
C THR A 6 11.12 -4.09 -1.16
N PHE A 7 11.96 -4.60 -2.06
CA PHE A 7 11.50 -5.43 -3.18
C PHE A 7 10.87 -6.75 -2.70
N ILE A 8 11.51 -7.45 -1.75
CA ILE A 8 10.96 -8.70 -1.20
C ILE A 8 9.66 -8.45 -0.46
N ASP A 9 9.60 -7.37 0.33
CA ASP A 9 8.40 -6.96 1.06
C ASP A 9 7.27 -6.63 0.08
N GLN A 10 7.57 -5.92 -1.01
CA GLN A 10 6.60 -5.64 -2.08
C GLN A 10 6.07 -6.92 -2.73
N VAL A 11 6.95 -7.88 -3.05
CA VAL A 11 6.54 -9.17 -3.63
C VAL A 11 5.67 -9.94 -2.66
N TRP A 12 6.03 -9.97 -1.37
CA TRP A 12 5.25 -10.65 -0.34
C TRP A 12 3.87 -10.00 -0.15
N ILE A 13 3.80 -8.68 -0.05
CA ILE A 13 2.54 -7.94 0.09
C ILE A 13 1.65 -8.23 -1.12
N ASN A 14 2.19 -8.11 -2.34
CA ASN A 14 1.42 -8.36 -3.56
C ASN A 14 0.89 -9.80 -3.65
N ALA A 15 1.71 -10.79 -3.28
CA ALA A 15 1.28 -12.19 -3.27
C ALA A 15 0.12 -12.42 -2.29
N ASN A 16 0.21 -11.88 -1.07
CA ASN A 16 -0.85 -12.02 -0.07
C ASN A 16 -2.12 -11.25 -0.46
N LEU A 17 -2.01 -10.07 -1.08
CA LEU A 17 -3.17 -9.35 -1.61
C LEU A 17 -3.89 -10.15 -2.70
N VAL A 18 -3.15 -10.75 -3.63
CA VAL A 18 -3.75 -11.61 -4.68
C VAL A 18 -4.48 -12.80 -4.06
N ILE A 19 -3.89 -13.45 -3.05
CA ILE A 19 -4.54 -14.55 -2.32
C ILE A 19 -5.82 -14.05 -1.61
N ALA A 20 -5.76 -12.92 -0.91
CA ALA A 20 -6.90 -12.35 -0.21
C ALA A 20 -8.05 -12.03 -1.16
N TYR A 21 -7.75 -11.42 -2.32
CA TYR A 21 -8.76 -11.13 -3.34
C TYR A 21 -9.30 -12.40 -4.00
N ALA A 22 -8.45 -13.40 -4.26
CA ALA A 22 -8.89 -14.69 -4.80
C ALA A 22 -9.85 -15.41 -3.83
N ASN A 23 -9.54 -15.42 -2.54
CA ASN A 23 -10.42 -16.00 -1.51
C ASN A 23 -11.75 -15.24 -1.42
N LEU A 24 -11.70 -13.91 -1.46
CA LEU A 24 -12.88 -13.06 -1.44
C LEU A 24 -13.82 -13.36 -2.61
N LEU A 25 -13.27 -13.47 -3.83
CA LEU A 25 -14.02 -13.77 -5.06
C LEU A 25 -14.48 -15.23 -5.14
N THR A 26 -13.78 -16.16 -4.48
CA THR A 26 -14.19 -17.58 -4.42
C THR A 26 -15.34 -17.78 -3.43
N ASN A 27 -15.33 -17.06 -2.30
CA ASN A 27 -16.36 -17.14 -1.27
C ASN A 27 -17.68 -16.48 -1.70
N ASN A 28 -17.64 -15.49 -2.59
CA ASN A 28 -18.82 -14.78 -3.07
C ASN A 28 -18.68 -14.55 -4.57
N GLN A 29 -19.59 -15.15 -5.35
CA GLN A 29 -19.46 -15.30 -6.81
C GLN A 29 -19.46 -13.97 -7.58
N SER A 30 -19.95 -12.88 -7.00
CA SER A 30 -19.95 -11.57 -7.65
C SER A 30 -19.96 -10.44 -6.64
N TYR A 31 -19.03 -9.49 -6.79
CA TYR A 31 -19.07 -8.21 -6.09
C TYR A 31 -19.46 -7.11 -7.06
N PRO A 32 -20.51 -6.34 -6.78
CA PRO A 32 -20.91 -5.23 -7.64
C PRO A 32 -19.90 -4.09 -7.59
N PHE A 33 -19.78 -3.33 -8.69
CA PHE A 33 -18.97 -2.10 -8.77
C PHE A 33 -19.64 -0.92 -8.06
N ASN A 34 -19.98 -1.11 -6.79
CA ASN A 34 -20.59 -0.13 -5.91
C ASN A 34 -19.86 -0.09 -4.56
N GLN A 35 -20.31 0.79 -3.67
CA GLN A 35 -19.68 0.99 -2.36
C GLN A 35 -19.55 -0.31 -1.54
N ASN A 36 -20.49 -1.24 -1.65
CA ASN A 36 -20.44 -2.51 -0.94
C ASN A 36 -19.32 -3.42 -1.47
N GLY A 37 -19.17 -3.51 -2.79
CA GLY A 37 -18.08 -4.28 -3.39
C GLY A 37 -16.71 -3.70 -3.07
N TYR A 38 -16.56 -2.37 -3.15
CA TYR A 38 -15.30 -1.71 -2.78
C TYR A 38 -15.00 -1.84 -1.28
N GLY A 39 -16.02 -1.83 -0.43
CA GLY A 39 -15.88 -2.08 1.00
C GLY A 39 -15.37 -3.49 1.30
N ALA A 40 -15.84 -4.50 0.56
CA ALA A 40 -15.35 -5.87 0.70
C ALA A 40 -13.87 -6.00 0.29
N ILE A 41 -13.47 -5.36 -0.81
CA ILE A 41 -12.07 -5.32 -1.24
C ILE A 41 -11.21 -4.62 -0.18
N GLN A 42 -11.64 -3.46 0.34
CA GLN A 42 -10.94 -2.79 1.43
C GLN A 42 -10.78 -3.68 2.66
N ALA A 43 -11.84 -4.40 3.05
CA ALA A 43 -11.80 -5.30 4.20
C ALA A 43 -10.75 -6.41 4.02
N ALA A 44 -10.68 -7.03 2.85
CA ALA A 44 -9.65 -8.03 2.55
C ALA A 44 -8.22 -7.45 2.56
N THR A 45 -8.06 -6.19 2.15
CA THR A 45 -6.76 -5.50 2.20
C THR A 45 -6.30 -5.20 3.63
N ILE A 46 -7.23 -4.89 4.55
CA ILE A 46 -6.92 -4.58 5.96
C ILE A 46 -6.16 -5.74 6.62
N ASP A 47 -6.60 -6.98 6.39
CA ASP A 47 -5.98 -8.16 6.99
C ASP A 47 -4.53 -8.32 6.54
N VAL A 48 -4.26 -8.17 5.23
CA VAL A 48 -2.91 -8.25 4.67
C VAL A 48 -2.05 -7.08 5.15
N ALA A 49 -2.60 -5.87 5.23
CA ALA A 49 -1.88 -4.71 5.73
C ALA A 49 -1.50 -4.87 7.21
N ASN A 50 -2.38 -5.43 8.04
CA ASN A 50 -2.09 -5.73 9.43
C ASN A 50 -1.00 -6.80 9.60
N GLN A 51 -1.00 -7.82 8.74
CA GLN A 51 0.08 -8.82 8.71
C GLN A 51 1.41 -8.17 8.29
N ALA A 52 1.40 -7.29 7.29
CA ALA A 52 2.57 -6.55 6.84
C ALA A 52 3.12 -5.57 7.90
N LEU A 53 2.24 -4.95 8.70
CA LEU A 53 2.60 -4.16 9.88
C LEU A 53 3.27 -5.03 10.95
N THR A 54 2.71 -6.22 11.23
CA THR A 54 3.25 -7.16 12.23
C THR A 54 4.61 -7.73 11.79
N PHE A 55 4.76 -8.00 10.48
CA PHE A 55 6.01 -8.45 9.87
C PHE A 55 7.08 -7.33 9.83
N GLY A 56 6.67 -6.07 9.97
CA GLY A 56 7.57 -4.91 9.91
C GLY A 56 7.99 -4.54 8.48
N ALA A 57 7.18 -4.90 7.48
CA ALA A 57 7.30 -4.39 6.12
C ALA A 57 6.68 -2.98 6.00
N ILE A 58 5.58 -2.73 6.72
CA ILE A 58 4.92 -1.42 6.78
C ILE A 58 5.27 -0.77 8.11
N GLN A 59 5.57 0.53 8.08
CA GLN A 59 5.88 1.32 9.27
C GLN A 59 4.97 2.55 9.39
N LYS A 60 4.46 2.76 10.61
CA LYS A 60 3.69 3.96 10.99
C LYS A 60 4.63 5.08 11.41
N GLY A 61 4.14 6.32 11.36
CA GLY A 61 4.85 7.50 11.85
C GLY A 61 5.90 8.05 10.88
N VAL A 62 5.85 7.65 9.61
CA VAL A 62 6.80 8.11 8.59
C VAL A 62 6.30 9.43 7.99
N VAL A 63 7.09 10.49 8.15
CA VAL A 63 6.76 11.81 7.57
C VAL A 63 7.21 11.82 6.11
N LEU A 64 6.26 11.97 5.21
CA LEU A 64 6.52 12.12 3.77
C LEU A 64 6.98 13.55 3.46
N ASP A 65 7.92 13.69 2.53
CA ASP A 65 8.31 15.02 2.03
C ASP A 65 7.24 15.61 1.10
N ASN A 66 7.23 16.92 0.96
CA ASN A 66 6.30 17.69 0.13
C ASN A 66 6.27 17.21 -1.33
N ALA A 67 7.40 16.75 -1.88
CA ALA A 67 7.44 16.16 -3.21
C ALA A 67 6.67 14.84 -3.29
N GLN A 68 6.82 13.97 -2.29
CA GLN A 68 6.14 12.67 -2.22
C GLN A 68 4.64 12.85 -2.01
N ILE A 69 4.25 13.75 -1.09
CA ILE A 69 2.84 14.11 -0.86
C ILE A 69 2.20 14.59 -2.15
N ARG A 70 2.89 15.44 -2.93
CA ARG A 70 2.36 15.95 -4.20
C ARG A 70 2.12 14.83 -5.22
N ILE A 71 3.03 13.87 -5.34
CA ILE A 71 2.87 12.74 -6.27
C ILE A 71 1.62 11.94 -5.91
N VAL A 72 1.50 11.57 -4.64
CA VAL A 72 0.38 10.76 -4.15
C VAL A 72 -0.94 11.51 -4.30
N ASN A 73 -0.97 12.78 -3.91
CA ASN A 73 -2.19 13.60 -3.96
C ASN A 73 -2.63 13.89 -5.39
N ASN A 74 -1.70 14.03 -6.34
CA ASN A 74 -2.02 14.15 -7.76
C ASN A 74 -2.69 12.89 -8.33
N THR A 75 -2.32 11.71 -7.84
CA THR A 75 -2.93 10.44 -8.29
C THR A 75 -4.28 10.17 -7.62
N VAL A 76 -4.37 10.44 -6.31
CA VAL A 76 -5.56 10.11 -5.50
C VAL A 76 -6.62 11.22 -5.54
N GLY A 77 -6.23 12.46 -5.88
CA GLY A 77 -7.12 13.62 -5.94
C GLY A 77 -7.50 14.20 -4.57
N LYS A 78 -6.92 13.69 -3.47
CA LYS A 78 -7.07 14.19 -2.11
C LYS A 78 -5.81 13.94 -1.30
N ASP A 79 -5.66 14.67 -0.20
CA ASP A 79 -4.56 14.46 0.72
C ASP A 79 -4.74 13.18 1.55
N ILE A 80 -3.79 12.27 1.44
CA ILE A 80 -3.74 11.02 2.22
C ILE A 80 -2.52 10.95 3.15
N SER A 81 -1.75 12.03 3.25
CA SER A 81 -0.53 12.08 4.08
C SER A 81 -0.80 11.72 5.54
N ALA A 82 -1.89 12.22 6.12
CA ALA A 82 -2.29 11.91 7.50
C ALA A 82 -2.65 10.44 7.71
N THR A 83 -3.30 9.80 6.74
CA THR A 83 -3.63 8.36 6.80
C THR A 83 -2.37 7.51 6.67
N LEU A 84 -1.49 7.84 5.72
CA LEU A 84 -0.20 7.15 5.58
C LEU A 84 0.67 7.31 6.83
N TYR A 85 0.63 8.46 7.50
CA TYR A 85 1.36 8.67 8.75
C TYR A 85 0.80 7.81 9.90
N SER A 86 -0.52 7.76 10.06
CA SER A 86 -1.18 7.08 11.18
C SER A 86 -1.30 5.56 11.00
N GLU A 87 -1.62 5.10 9.80
CA GLU A 87 -1.87 3.70 9.49
C GLU A 87 -0.69 3.02 8.79
N GLY A 88 0.16 3.79 8.10
CA GLY A 88 1.31 3.27 7.33
C GLY A 88 0.95 2.82 5.91
N TRP A 89 -0.34 2.76 5.57
CA TRP A 89 -0.84 2.28 4.29
C TRP A 89 -2.15 2.95 3.89
N TYR A 90 -2.49 2.87 2.60
CA TYR A 90 -3.74 3.37 2.05
C TYR A 90 -4.08 2.66 0.74
N LEU A 91 -5.32 2.16 0.62
CA LEU A 91 -5.84 1.61 -0.64
C LEU A 91 -6.67 2.66 -1.39
N TYR A 92 -6.20 3.03 -2.57
CA TYR A 92 -6.95 3.85 -3.51
C TYR A 92 -7.73 2.97 -4.50
N ILE A 93 -9.04 3.19 -4.58
CA ILE A 93 -9.92 2.59 -5.57
C ILE A 93 -10.58 3.75 -6.34
N PRO A 94 -10.23 3.98 -7.62
CA PRO A 94 -10.86 5.03 -8.40
C PRO A 94 -12.28 4.63 -8.82
N THR A 95 -13.11 5.64 -9.10
CA THR A 95 -14.44 5.43 -9.68
C THR A 95 -14.33 4.72 -11.03
N GLN A 96 -14.92 3.53 -11.12
CA GLN A 96 -14.87 2.73 -12.34
C GLN A 96 -15.79 3.32 -13.42
N THR A 97 -15.25 3.43 -14.64
CA THR A 97 -15.98 3.85 -15.83
C THR A 97 -16.98 2.78 -16.28
N GLY A 98 -17.93 3.15 -17.15
CA GLY A 98 -18.87 2.16 -17.73
C GLY A 98 -18.16 1.03 -18.48
N ALA A 99 -17.05 1.32 -19.18
CA ALA A 99 -16.24 0.34 -19.89
C ALA A 99 -15.57 -0.66 -18.92
N ALA A 100 -14.93 -0.17 -17.84
CA ALA A 100 -14.29 -1.04 -16.84
C ALA A 100 -15.28 -2.02 -16.18
N ARG A 101 -16.54 -1.59 -16.01
CA ARG A 101 -17.62 -2.46 -15.50
C ARG A 101 -18.03 -3.54 -16.51
N LEU A 102 -18.06 -3.22 -17.80
CA LEU A 102 -18.34 -4.19 -18.87
C LEU A 102 -17.21 -5.23 -19.00
N GLU A 103 -15.96 -4.77 -18.90
CA GLU A 103 -14.76 -5.62 -18.90
C GLU A 103 -14.62 -6.43 -17.60
N ARG A 104 -15.38 -6.07 -16.56
CA ARG A 104 -15.35 -6.68 -15.22
C ARG A 104 -13.96 -6.61 -14.58
N GLN A 105 -13.26 -5.50 -14.78
CA GLN A 105 -11.94 -5.27 -14.22
C GLN A 105 -11.94 -4.04 -13.32
N LEU A 106 -11.28 -4.16 -12.16
CA LEU A 106 -11.01 -3.02 -11.30
C LEU A 106 -9.75 -2.31 -11.81
N GLN A 107 -9.94 -1.29 -12.64
CA GLN A 107 -8.83 -0.57 -13.27
C GLN A 107 -8.33 0.55 -12.36
N GLY A 108 -7.00 0.70 -12.26
CA GLY A 108 -6.35 1.82 -11.58
C GLY A 108 -6.38 1.80 -10.05
N ALA A 109 -6.71 0.67 -9.42
CA ALA A 109 -6.57 0.54 -7.97
C ALA A 109 -5.08 0.50 -7.57
N ILE A 110 -4.72 1.23 -6.52
CA ILE A 110 -3.32 1.38 -6.07
C ILE A 110 -3.26 1.17 -4.57
N PHE A 111 -2.36 0.30 -4.13
CA PHE A 111 -2.03 0.12 -2.71
C PHE A 111 -0.76 0.88 -2.37
N TYR A 112 -0.91 1.97 -1.61
CA TYR A 112 0.20 2.76 -1.07
C TYR A 112 0.59 2.23 0.30
N TRP A 113 1.89 2.12 0.56
CA TRP A 113 2.44 1.73 1.86
C TRP A 113 3.81 2.39 2.05
N VAL A 114 4.21 2.56 3.30
CA VAL A 114 5.47 3.19 3.66
C VAL A 114 6.35 2.22 4.46
N ASP A 115 7.59 2.07 4.03
CA ASP A 115 8.58 1.13 4.60
C ASP A 115 9.46 1.77 5.70
N GLY A 116 9.32 3.08 5.92
CA GLY A 116 10.02 3.82 6.98
C GLY A 116 11.50 4.07 6.76
N GLY A 117 12.07 3.62 5.64
CA GLY A 117 13.46 3.87 5.26
C GLY A 117 14.48 3.40 6.31
N LEU A 118 14.97 2.17 6.19
CA LEU A 118 16.09 1.70 7.01
C LEU A 118 17.36 2.51 6.74
N ILE A 119 18.26 2.65 7.73
CA ILE A 119 19.60 3.20 7.50
C ILE A 119 20.35 2.31 6.50
N GLN A 120 20.61 2.84 5.31
CA GLN A 120 21.12 2.04 4.17
C GLN A 120 22.65 2.09 4.03
N SER A 121 23.30 3.03 4.71
CA SER A 121 24.75 3.05 4.94
C SER A 121 25.08 4.03 6.06
N ILE A 122 26.09 3.74 6.88
CA ILE A 122 26.67 4.69 7.83
C ILE A 122 28.11 4.95 7.39
N ALA A 123 28.38 6.14 6.85
CA ALA A 123 29.74 6.62 6.63
C ALA A 123 30.16 7.42 7.86
N MET A 124 30.98 6.83 8.73
CA MET A 124 31.47 7.47 9.96
C MET A 124 33.00 7.42 10.00
N SER A 125 33.64 8.59 10.10
CA SER A 125 35.04 8.70 10.48
C SER A 125 35.14 8.79 12.00
N SER A 126 35.85 7.85 12.63
CA SER A 126 36.14 7.87 14.06
C SER A 126 37.59 8.27 14.27
N THR A 127 37.81 9.41 14.92
CA THR A 127 39.14 9.94 15.24
C THR A 127 39.21 10.21 16.74
N ALA A 128 40.14 9.56 17.44
CA ALA A 128 40.43 9.88 18.84
C ALA A 128 41.35 11.11 18.88
N ILE A 129 40.99 12.09 19.72
CA ILE A 129 41.77 13.30 19.96
C ILE A 129 42.09 13.32 21.45
N LEU A 130 43.34 13.61 21.81
CA LEU A 130 43.77 13.89 23.18
C LEU A 130 43.53 15.37 23.50
#